data_AF-A0A023CXG9-F1
#
_entry.id   AF-A0A023CXG9-F1
#
_cell.length_a   1.000
_cell.length_b   1.000
_cell.length_c   1.000
_cell.angle_alpha   90.00
_cell.angle_beta   90.00
_cell.angle_gamma   90.00
#
_symmetry.space_group_name_H-M   'P 1'
#
loop_
_entity.id
_entity.type
_entity.pdbx_description
1 polymer ?
#
loop_
_entity_poly.entity_id
_entity_poly.type
_entity_poly.pdbx_seq_one_letter_code
_entity_poly.pdbx_strand_id
1 'polypeptide(L)' 'MDSNKYQKFEHFVNSYEEVASIYKVSGQACYMILAHFTESDLSAFIEKISRWARYSVETVIANKTETDANE' A
#
# COMPACT_ATOMS: atom_id res chain seq x y z
N MET A 1 7.23 -18.74 14.92
CA MET A 1 6.26 -18.34 13.88
C MET A 1 5.15 -17.56 14.58
N ASP A 2 5.33 -16.25 14.74
CA ASP A 2 4.33 -15.39 15.39
C ASP A 2 3.23 -14.97 14.39
N SER A 3 2.37 -15.94 14.02
CA SER A 3 1.24 -15.74 13.09
C SER A 3 0.32 -14.58 13.51
N ASN A 4 0.29 -14.25 14.81
CA ASN A 4 -0.51 -13.18 15.38
C ASN A 4 -0.08 -11.78 14.86
N LYS A 5 1.21 -11.57 14.56
CA LYS A 5 1.68 -10.28 14.03
C LYS A 5 1.24 -10.04 12.59
N TYR A 6 1.18 -11.10 11.78
CA TYR A 6 0.69 -11.02 10.40
C TYR A 6 -0.80 -10.73 10.33
N GLN A 7 -1.61 -11.40 11.16
CA GLN A 7 -3.05 -11.14 11.20
C GLN A 7 -3.39 -9.72 11.68
N LYS A 8 -2.65 -9.21 12.67
CA LYS A 8 -2.81 -7.82 13.12
C LYS A 8 -2.43 -6.81 12.06
N PHE A 9 -1.37 -7.10 11.29
CA PHE A 9 -0.98 -6.28 10.14
C PHE A 9 -2.05 -6.27 9.05
N GLU A 10 -2.57 -7.45 8.67
CA GLU A 10 -3.65 -7.56 7.68
C GLU A 10 -4.90 -6.78 8.13
N HIS A 11 -5.29 -6.87 9.41
CA HIS A 11 -6.40 -6.07 9.93
C HIS A 11 -6.12 -4.58 9.93
N PHE A 12 -4.91 -4.16 10.28
CA PHE A 12 -4.51 -2.75 10.22
C PHE A 12 -4.56 -2.22 8.79
N VAL A 13 -4.04 -2.96 7.81
CA VAL A 13 -4.03 -2.51 6.42
C VAL A 13 -5.45 -2.47 5.84
N ASN A 14 -6.28 -3.48 6.12
CA ASN A 14 -7.67 -3.52 5.66
C ASN A 14 -8.60 -2.52 6.37
N SER A 15 -8.15 -1.80 7.41
CA SER A 15 -8.97 -0.76 8.04
C SER A 15 -8.93 0.59 7.30
N TYR A 16 -8.11 0.72 6.25
CA TYR A 16 -8.02 1.92 5.43
C TYR A 16 -8.89 1.75 4.19
N GLU A 17 -9.82 2.68 3.96
CA GLU A 17 -10.70 2.66 2.79
C GLU A 17 -9.92 2.87 1.48
N GLU A 18 -8.77 3.54 1.57
CA GLU A 18 -7.85 3.79 0.47
C GLU A 18 -7.15 2.51 -0.01
N VAL A 19 -7.10 1.46 0.82
CA VAL A 19 -6.50 0.18 0.44
C VAL A 19 -7.49 -0.62 -0.40
N ALA A 20 -7.20 -0.73 -1.69
CA ALA A 20 -8.01 -1.52 -2.61
C ALA A 20 -7.78 -3.03 -2.45
N SER A 21 -6.53 -3.46 -2.21
CA SER A 21 -6.20 -4.88 -2.09
C SER A 21 -4.87 -5.14 -1.39
N ILE A 22 -4.76 -6.29 -0.74
CA ILE A 22 -3.52 -6.80 -0.13
C ILE A 22 -3.25 -8.23 -0.63
N TYR A 23 -2.02 -8.46 -1.10
CA TYR A 23 -1.59 -9.73 -1.67
C TYR A 23 -0.39 -10.28 -0.90
N LYS A 24 -0.42 -11.56 -0.56
CA LYS A 24 0.78 -12.27 -0.09
C LYS A 24 1.66 -12.59 -1.29
N VAL A 25 2.93 -12.24 -1.22
CA VAL A 25 3.89 -12.47 -2.31
C VAL A 25 5.02 -13.38 -1.83
N SER A 26 5.54 -14.17 -2.75
CA SER A 26 6.75 -14.97 -2.53
C SER A 26 7.96 -14.18 -3.05
N GLY A 27 8.90 -13.82 -2.17
CA GLY A 27 10.10 -13.07 -2.58
C GLY A 27 10.74 -12.29 -1.43
N GLN A 28 11.27 -11.10 -1.75
CA GLN A 28 11.94 -10.22 -0.79
C GLN A 28 10.96 -9.47 0.15
N ALA A 29 9.67 -9.46 -0.17
CA ALA A 29 8.61 -8.86 0.64
C ALA A 29 7.61 -9.93 1.10
N CYS A 30 6.89 -9.64 2.19
CA CYS A 30 5.81 -10.52 2.67
C CYS A 30 4.46 -10.18 2.03
N TYR A 31 4.24 -8.91 1.68
CA TYR A 31 2.99 -8.39 1.13
C TYR A 31 3.23 -7.36 0.04
N MET A 32 2.30 -7.30 -0.91
CA MET A 32 2.11 -6.20 -1.83
C MET A 32 0.75 -5.57 -1.53
N ILE A 33 0.72 -4.24 -1.39
CA ILE A 33 -0.50 -3.47 -1.07
C ILE A 33 -0.79 -2.57 -2.25
N LEU A 34 -2.01 -2.67 -2.78
CA LEU A 34 -2.54 -1.75 -3.78
C LEU A 34 -3.48 -0.77 -3.08
N ALA A 35 -3.21 0.52 -3.20
CA ALA A 35 -3.98 1.57 -2.53
C ALA A 35 -4.00 2.87 -3.32
N HIS A 36 -5.01 3.69 -3.07
CA HIS A 36 -5.26 4.97 -3.71
C HIS A 36 -5.30 6.07 -2.67
N PHE A 37 -4.17 6.75 -2.47
CA PHE A 37 -4.04 7.82 -1.49
C PHE A 37 -3.87 9.18 -2.19
N THR A 38 -4.32 10.24 -1.54
CA THR A 38 -3.80 11.59 -1.81
C THR A 38 -2.35 11.69 -1.32
N GLU A 39 -1.58 12.68 -1.78
CA GLU A 39 -0.18 12.83 -1.38
C GLU A 39 -0.01 12.97 0.15
N SER A 40 -0.92 13.73 0.79
CA SER A 40 -0.92 13.95 2.24
C SER A 40 -1.24 12.67 3.01
N ASP A 41 -2.24 11.91 2.55
CA ASP A 41 -2.68 10.69 3.21
C ASP A 41 -1.69 9.54 3.01
N LEU A 42 -1.01 9.50 1.86
CA LEU A 42 0.04 8.52 1.58
C LEU A 42 1.19 8.66 2.58
N SER A 43 1.65 9.89 2.84
CA SER A 43 2.72 10.14 3.81
C SER A 43 2.31 9.66 5.21
N ALA A 44 1.09 10.01 5.63
CA ALA A 44 0.54 9.57 6.91
C ALA A 44 0.40 8.04 7.00
N PHE A 45 -0.01 7.38 5.92
CA PHE A 45 -0.10 5.92 5.85
C PHE A 45 1.29 5.28 5.95
N ILE A 46 2.27 5.80 5.21
CA ILE A 46 3.67 5.35 5.23
C ILE A 46 4.26 5.43 6.64
N GLU A 47 4.03 6.54 7.35
CA GLU A 47 4.48 6.67 8.74
C GLU A 47 3.85 5.61 9.66
N LYS A 48 2.55 5.33 9.50
CA LYS A 48 1.85 4.34 10.33
C LYS A 48 2.28 2.91 10.01
N ILE A 49 2.44 2.57 8.73
CA ILE A 49 2.83 1.21 8.30
C ILE A 49 4.30 0.89 8.65
N SER A 50 5.16 1.90 8.69
CA SER A 50 6.58 1.77 9.08
C SER A 50 6.78 1.15 10.48
N ARG A 51 5.78 1.30 11.37
CA ARG A 51 5.80 0.73 12.73
C ARG A 51 5.58 -0.79 12.74
N TRP A 52 5.03 -1.34 11.65
CA TRP A 52 4.69 -2.75 11.54
C TRP A 52 5.72 -3.55 10.73
N ALA A 53 6.27 -2.95 9.67
CA ALA A 53 7.17 -3.65 8.76
C ALA A 53 8.14 -2.69 8.05
N ARG A 54 9.20 -3.26 7.46
CA ARG A 54 10.00 -2.56 6.44
C ARG A 54 9.18 -2.53 5.15
N TYR A 55 9.14 -1.39 4.48
CA TYR A 55 8.40 -1.21 3.24
C TYR A 55 9.31 -0.63 2.15
N SER A 56 8.91 -0.86 0.90
CA SER A 56 9.47 -0.22 -0.28
C SER A 56 8.30 0.25 -1.14
N VAL A 57 8.34 1.49 -1.61
CA VAL A 57 7.31 2.03 -2.52
C VAL A 57 7.85 1.89 -3.93
N GLU A 58 7.31 0.94 -4.71
CA GLU A 58 7.84 0.64 -6.05
C GLU A 58 7.22 1.50 -7.15
N THR A 59 5.94 1.86 -7.07
CA THR A 59 5.28 2.57 -8.18
C THR A 59 4.20 3.51 -7.66
N VAL A 60 4.35 4.79 -7.98
CA VAL A 60 3.30 5.80 -7.84
C VAL A 60 2.68 5.99 -9.22
N ILE A 61 1.47 5.48 -9.42
CA ILE A 61 0.72 5.70 -10.66
C ILE A 61 -0.07 7.00 -10.47
N ALA A 62 0.47 8.11 -10.97
CA ALA A 62 -0.35 9.29 -11.20
C ALA A 62 -1.32 8.96 -12.35
N ASN A 63 -2.63 9.20 -12.16
CA ASN A 63 -3.61 9.08 -13.23
C ASN A 63 -3.19 9.99 -14.40
N LYS A 64 -2.61 9.41 -15.44
CA LYS A 64 -2.39 10.05 -16.75
C LYS A 64 -3.62 9.82 -17.62
N THR A 65 -4.77 10.27 -17.15
CA THR A 65 -6.02 10.21 -17.92
C THR A 65 -6.48 11.61 -18.25
N GLU A 66 -5.60 12.43 -18.82
CA GLU A 66 -5.97 13.67 -19.50
C GLU A 66 -4.87 14.05 -20.51
N THR A 67 -5.24 14.06 -21.80
CA THR A 67 -4.51 14.59 -22.97
C THR A 67 -3.61 13.64 -23.77
N ASP A 68 -4.23 12.75 -24.57
CA ASP A 68 -3.71 12.29 -25.87
C ASP A 68 -4.89 12.18 -26.88
N ALA A 69 -5.79 13.17 -26.85
CA ALA A 69 -6.72 13.44 -27.93
C ALA A 69 -6.34 14.80 -28.51
N ASN A 70 -5.79 14.78 -29.74
CA ASN A 70 -5.29 15.90 -30.56
C ASN A 70 -3.82 16.29 -30.32
N GLU A 71 -2.91 15.73 -31.13
CA GLU A 71 -2.34 16.44 -32.29
C GLU A 71 -1.77 15.45 -33.32
#